data_AF-A0AA95KXU1-F1
#
_entry.id   AF-A0AA95KXU1-F1
#
_cell.length_a   1.000
_cell.length_b   1.000
_cell.length_c   1.000
_cell.angle_alpha   90.00
_cell.angle_beta   90.00
_cell.angle_gamma   90.00
#
_symmetry.space_group_name_H-M   'P 1'
#
loop_
_entity.id
_entity.type
_entity.pdbx_description
1 polymer ?
#
loop_
_entity_poly.entity_id
_entity_poly.type
_entity_poly.pdbx_seq_one_letter_code
_entity_poly.pdbx_strand_id
1 'polypeptide(L)'
;MDNAWDDLTWWFKQFKEAGGKLDMIGLSHYPQTHSTKLWQEMNLLALKHISQLAKTFQVKVMITEIGVKQNDSASAQVLADFINKARDMESCAGVWYWEPECYEWNGYDMGAFDKNGKPTAIMNAFQSSTKRK
;
A
#
# COMPACT_ATOMS: atom_id res chain seq x y z
N MET A 1 5.12 -4.11 11.71
CA MET A 1 4.90 -3.00 12.69
C MET A 1 4.45 -1.73 11.97
N ASP A 2 4.14 -1.84 10.69
CA ASP A 2 4.18 -0.77 9.71
C ASP A 2 3.05 -0.93 8.68
N ASN A 3 2.10 -1.82 8.93
CA ASN A 3 0.95 -1.97 8.06
C ASN A 3 0.09 -0.72 8.13
N ALA A 4 -0.25 -0.16 6.98
CA ALA A 4 -0.98 1.08 6.88
C ALA A 4 -2.37 1.01 7.51
N TRP A 5 -2.99 -0.17 7.65
CA TRP A 5 -4.26 -0.33 8.33
C TRP A 5 -4.19 -0.28 9.86
N ASP A 6 -3.00 -0.30 10.47
CA ASP A 6 -2.82 -0.14 11.90
C ASP A 6 -2.72 1.36 12.26
N ASP A 7 -3.27 1.78 13.40
CA ASP A 7 -3.04 3.15 13.89
C ASP A 7 -1.66 3.25 14.53
N LEU A 8 -0.71 3.78 13.78
CA LEU A 8 0.68 3.96 14.20
C LEU A 8 0.96 5.34 14.80
N THR A 9 -0.07 6.16 15.02
CA THR A 9 0.08 7.53 15.54
C THR A 9 0.85 7.56 16.86
N TRP A 10 0.63 6.57 17.73
CA TRP A 10 1.31 6.46 19.02
C TRP A 10 2.83 6.35 18.87
N TRP A 11 3.31 5.58 17.88
CA TRP A 11 4.74 5.32 17.69
C TRP A 11 5.43 6.57 17.15
N PHE A 12 4.85 7.17 16.10
CA PHE A 12 5.41 8.39 15.51
C PHE A 12 5.37 9.57 16.47
N LYS A 13 4.38 9.65 17.36
CA LYS A 13 4.36 10.64 18.45
C LYS A 13 5.57 10.47 19.37
N GLN A 14 5.79 9.26 19.89
CA GLN A 14 6.95 8.99 20.75
C GLN A 14 8.27 9.25 20.04
N PHE A 15 8.39 8.87 18.77
CA PHE A 15 9.57 9.15 17.96
C PHE A 15 9.86 10.66 17.85
N LYS A 16 8.82 11.48 17.59
CA LYS A 16 8.93 12.94 17.53
C LYS A 16 9.26 13.56 18.89
N GLU A 17 8.62 13.10 19.97
CA GLU A 17 8.87 13.55 21.34
C GLU A 17 10.30 13.26 21.81
N ALA A 18 10.89 12.15 21.33
CA ALA A 18 12.29 11.81 21.54
C ALA A 18 13.28 12.61 20.66
N GLY A 19 12.81 13.63 19.92
CA GLY A 19 13.64 14.49 19.06
C GLY A 19 13.79 14.00 17.62
N GLY A 20 13.08 12.94 17.23
CA GLY A 20 13.08 12.42 15.87
C GLY A 20 12.59 13.44 14.82
N LYS A 21 13.15 13.34 13.62
CA LYS A 21 12.78 14.17 12.45
C LYS A 21 12.28 13.25 11.35
N LEU A 22 11.28 13.73 10.61
CA LEU A 22 10.62 13.00 9.53
C LEU A 22 10.48 13.96 8.36
N ASP A 23 10.85 13.51 7.18
CA ASP A 23 10.50 14.18 5.91
C ASP A 23 9.31 13.49 5.24
N MET A 24 9.12 12.20 5.54
CA MET A 24 8.06 11.35 5.03
C MET A 24 7.84 10.16 5.98
N ILE A 25 6.66 9.57 5.95
CA ILE A 25 6.35 8.30 6.62
C ILE A 25 6.19 7.21 5.57
N GLY A 26 6.97 6.12 5.66
CA GLY A 26 6.83 4.93 4.83
C GLY A 26 6.03 3.85 5.54
N LEU A 27 5.10 3.20 4.84
CA LEU A 27 4.25 2.13 5.37
C LEU A 27 4.12 0.98 4.36
N SER A 28 3.91 -0.22 4.88
CA SER A 28 3.54 -1.41 4.10
C SER A 28 2.02 -1.55 4.02
N HIS A 29 1.50 -2.20 2.98
CA HIS A 29 0.07 -2.49 2.86
C HIS A 29 -0.17 -3.80 2.11
N TYR A 30 -0.58 -4.86 2.81
CA TYR A 30 -0.89 -6.17 2.22
C TYR A 30 -2.36 -6.58 2.44
N PRO A 31 -3.33 -5.98 1.71
CA PRO A 31 -4.76 -5.97 2.06
C PRO A 31 -5.46 -7.33 2.12
N GLN A 32 -4.83 -8.40 1.61
CA GLN A 32 -5.37 -9.77 1.61
C GLN A 32 -4.75 -10.68 2.70
N THR A 33 -3.97 -10.12 3.63
CA THR A 33 -3.31 -10.92 4.70
C THR A 33 -4.05 -10.90 6.03
N HIS A 34 -5.03 -10.02 6.20
CA HIS A 34 -5.77 -9.92 7.46
C HIS A 34 -6.73 -11.10 7.63
N SER A 35 -6.68 -11.76 8.78
CA SER A 35 -7.39 -13.03 9.03
C SER A 35 -8.92 -12.91 9.09
N THR A 36 -9.45 -11.75 9.49
CA THR A 36 -10.90 -11.58 9.71
C THR A 36 -11.57 -10.44 8.94
N LYS A 37 -10.80 -9.58 8.26
CA LYS A 37 -11.34 -8.38 7.58
C LYS A 37 -11.23 -8.57 6.08
N LEU A 38 -12.23 -8.05 5.37
CA LEU A 38 -12.22 -8.03 3.92
C LEU A 38 -11.21 -6.99 3.39
N TRP A 39 -10.66 -7.23 2.21
CA TRP A 39 -9.66 -6.35 1.60
C TRP A 39 -10.15 -4.90 1.43
N GLN A 40 -11.47 -4.70 1.23
CA GLN A 40 -12.08 -3.37 1.13
C GLN A 40 -11.90 -2.60 2.44
N GLU A 41 -12.13 -3.25 3.58
CA GLU A 41 -11.93 -2.65 4.90
C GLU A 41 -10.46 -2.34 5.12
N MET A 42 -9.56 -3.24 4.70
CA MET A 42 -8.12 -3.04 4.80
C MET A 42 -7.65 -1.83 3.99
N ASN A 43 -8.11 -1.68 2.73
CA ASN A 43 -7.83 -0.51 1.91
C ASN A 43 -8.36 0.78 2.55
N LEU A 44 -9.60 0.78 3.05
CA LEU A 44 -10.19 1.95 3.69
C LEU A 44 -9.44 2.37 4.96
N LEU A 45 -9.04 1.40 5.79
CA LEU A 45 -8.24 1.67 6.99
C LEU A 45 -6.87 2.26 6.63
N ALA A 46 -6.20 1.71 5.63
CA ALA A 46 -4.93 2.24 5.16
C ALA A 46 -5.04 3.69 4.68
N LEU A 47 -6.02 4.00 3.83
CA LEU A 47 -6.25 5.38 3.33
C LEU A 47 -6.61 6.36 4.46
N LYS A 48 -7.40 5.91 5.44
CA LYS A 48 -7.73 6.69 6.64
C LYS A 48 -6.45 7.04 7.43
N HIS A 49 -5.59 6.06 7.69
CA HIS A 49 -4.40 6.27 8.50
C HIS A 49 -3.31 7.05 7.74
N ILE A 50 -3.17 6.87 6.42
CA ILE A 50 -2.35 7.75 5.56
C ILE A 50 -2.74 9.22 5.81
N SER A 51 -4.04 9.54 5.78
CA SER A 51 -4.52 10.90 6.00
C SER A 51 -4.28 11.39 7.44
N GLN A 52 -4.53 10.53 8.42
CA GLN A 52 -4.36 10.83 9.84
C GLN A 52 -2.90 11.12 10.19
N LEU A 53 -1.97 10.26 9.74
CA LEU A 53 -0.53 10.41 9.98
C LEU A 53 0.00 11.65 9.27
N ALA A 54 -0.36 11.86 8.00
CA ALA A 54 0.09 13.03 7.26
C ALA A 54 -0.32 14.34 7.94
N LYS A 55 -1.58 14.44 8.39
CA LYS A 55 -2.09 15.59 9.12
C LYS A 55 -1.47 15.76 10.50
N THR A 56 -1.20 14.65 11.20
CA THR A 56 -0.66 14.72 12.57
C THR A 56 0.80 15.17 12.57
N PHE A 57 1.58 14.70 11.61
CA PHE A 57 3.03 14.91 11.58
C PHE A 57 3.47 15.94 10.53
N GLN A 58 2.53 16.50 9.75
CA GLN A 58 2.77 17.53 8.74
C GLN A 58 3.80 17.10 7.69
N VAL A 59 3.78 15.82 7.33
CA VAL A 59 4.62 15.19 6.29
C VAL A 59 3.75 14.32 5.40
N LYS A 60 4.20 14.02 4.18
CA LYS A 60 3.49 13.06 3.33
C LYS A 60 3.74 11.62 3.80
N VAL A 61 2.87 10.72 3.37
CA VAL A 61 3.00 9.27 3.58
C VAL A 61 3.21 8.59 2.22
N MET A 62 4.06 7.58 2.16
CA MET A 62 4.26 6.73 0.99
C MET A 62 3.98 5.28 1.38
N ILE A 63 3.29 4.55 0.51
CA ILE A 63 3.27 3.09 0.61
C ILE A 63 4.55 2.57 -0.03
N THR A 64 5.48 2.13 0.79
CA THR A 64 6.79 1.64 0.36
C THR A 64 6.74 0.18 -0.07
N GLU A 65 5.71 -0.54 0.38
CA GLU A 65 5.46 -1.92 -0.02
C GLU A 65 3.96 -2.18 -0.14
N ILE A 66 3.53 -2.73 -1.28
CA ILE A 66 2.22 -3.34 -1.46
C ILE A 66 2.34 -4.65 -2.23
N GLY A 67 1.54 -5.62 -1.85
CA GLY A 67 1.39 -6.90 -2.54
C GLY A 67 -0.04 -7.42 -2.43
N VAL A 68 -0.47 -8.17 -3.45
CA VAL A 68 -1.78 -8.82 -3.52
C VAL A 68 -1.58 -10.27 -3.95
N LYS A 69 -2.48 -11.17 -3.54
CA LYS A 69 -2.36 -12.61 -3.79
C LYS A 69 -2.33 -12.92 -5.29
N GLN A 70 -1.30 -13.62 -5.76
CA GLN A 70 -1.10 -13.93 -7.18
C GLN A 70 -2.26 -14.75 -7.79
N ASN A 71 -2.84 -15.65 -7.00
CA ASN A 71 -3.85 -16.63 -7.45
C ASN A 71 -5.27 -16.32 -6.91
N ASP A 72 -5.60 -15.06 -6.68
CA ASP A 72 -6.93 -14.61 -6.26
C ASP A 72 -7.56 -13.73 -7.35
N SER A 73 -8.80 -14.06 -7.74
CA SER A 73 -9.53 -13.36 -8.81
C SER A 73 -9.84 -11.90 -8.46
N ALA A 74 -9.85 -11.53 -7.17
CA ALA A 74 -10.07 -10.16 -6.72
C ALA A 74 -8.80 -9.29 -6.77
N SER A 75 -7.59 -9.86 -6.87
CA SER A 75 -6.33 -9.12 -6.65
C SER A 75 -6.12 -7.90 -7.56
N ALA A 76 -6.51 -8.00 -8.83
CA ALA A 76 -6.44 -6.85 -9.74
C ALA A 76 -7.37 -5.71 -9.30
N GLN A 77 -8.58 -6.04 -8.81
CA GLN A 77 -9.53 -5.07 -8.27
C GLN A 77 -9.01 -4.47 -6.95
N VAL A 78 -8.47 -5.31 -6.06
CA VAL A 78 -7.94 -4.90 -4.74
C VAL A 78 -6.88 -3.81 -4.91
N LEU A 79 -5.91 -4.03 -5.81
CA LEU A 79 -4.83 -3.09 -6.06
C LEU A 79 -5.31 -1.84 -6.78
N ALA A 80 -6.15 -1.99 -7.82
CA ALA A 80 -6.70 -0.86 -8.56
C ALA A 80 -7.52 0.08 -7.66
N ASP A 81 -8.35 -0.48 -6.77
CA ASP A 81 -9.12 0.27 -5.79
C ASP A 81 -8.21 1.13 -4.88
N PHE A 82 -7.15 0.52 -4.34
CA PHE A 82 -6.21 1.22 -3.48
C PHE A 82 -5.44 2.31 -4.24
N ILE A 83 -4.83 1.98 -5.38
CA ILE A 83 -4.02 2.93 -6.16
C ILE A 83 -4.86 4.12 -6.63
N ASN A 84 -6.09 3.89 -7.10
CA ASN A 84 -6.95 4.99 -7.57
C ASN A 84 -7.27 5.96 -6.42
N LYS A 85 -7.66 5.45 -5.24
CA LYS A 85 -7.95 6.30 -4.09
C LYS A 85 -6.70 6.99 -3.55
N ALA A 86 -5.59 6.27 -3.43
CA ALA A 86 -4.32 6.83 -2.96
C ALA A 86 -3.79 7.91 -3.90
N ARG A 87 -3.98 7.75 -5.22
CA ARG A 87 -3.58 8.74 -6.24
C ARG A 87 -4.31 10.07 -6.08
N ASP A 88 -5.54 10.07 -5.58
CA ASP A 88 -6.33 11.30 -5.41
C ASP A 88 -6.04 12.02 -4.08
N MET A 89 -5.19 11.45 -3.23
CA MET A 89 -4.83 12.02 -1.93
C MET A 89 -3.57 12.87 -1.99
N GLU A 90 -3.63 14.13 -1.58
CA GLU A 90 -2.43 14.97 -1.43
C GLU A 90 -1.47 14.44 -0.34
N SER A 91 -2.04 13.79 0.67
CA SER A 91 -1.31 13.15 1.78
C SER A 91 -0.49 11.94 1.34
N CYS A 92 -0.83 11.31 0.22
CA CYS A 92 -0.10 10.15 -0.31
C CYS A 92 0.90 10.59 -1.39
N ALA A 93 2.19 10.32 -1.16
CA ALA A 93 3.26 10.64 -2.09
C ALA A 93 3.40 9.60 -3.22
N GLY A 94 2.99 8.36 -3.00
CA GLY A 94 3.12 7.29 -3.98
C GLY A 94 2.94 5.90 -3.37
N VAL A 95 3.00 4.90 -4.25
CA VAL A 95 2.83 3.46 -3.93
C VAL A 95 3.87 2.66 -4.70
N TRP A 96 4.62 1.81 -4.00
CA TRP A 96 5.61 0.88 -4.56
C TRP A 96 5.15 -0.56 -4.39
N TYR A 97 5.09 -1.32 -5.48
CA TYR A 97 4.81 -2.75 -5.43
C TYR A 97 6.06 -3.52 -4.97
N TRP A 98 5.92 -4.41 -3.99
CA TRP A 98 7.02 -5.23 -3.50
C TRP A 98 7.18 -6.49 -4.35
N GLU A 99 8.38 -6.71 -4.88
CA GLU A 99 8.77 -7.91 -5.66
C GLU A 99 7.74 -8.40 -6.70
N PRO A 100 7.29 -7.55 -7.65
CA PRO A 100 6.23 -7.92 -8.59
C PRO A 100 6.61 -9.10 -9.50
N GLU A 101 7.90 -9.26 -9.83
CA GLU A 101 8.40 -10.32 -10.71
C GLU A 101 8.66 -11.65 -9.97
N CYS A 102 8.44 -11.70 -8.66
CA CYS A 102 8.58 -12.94 -7.90
C CYS A 102 7.47 -13.93 -8.29
N TYR A 103 7.83 -15.18 -8.56
CA TYR A 103 6.90 -16.27 -8.75
C TYR A 103 7.33 -17.45 -7.88
N GLU A 104 6.52 -17.81 -6.89
CA GLU A 104 6.72 -18.98 -6.02
C GLU A 104 8.10 -19.06 -5.31
N TRP A 105 8.80 -17.94 -5.10
CA TRP A 105 10.05 -17.96 -4.35
C TRP A 105 9.75 -18.23 -2.87
N ASN A 106 10.12 -19.42 -2.39
CA ASN A 106 10.08 -19.77 -0.96
C ASN A 106 8.69 -19.56 -0.30
N GLY A 107 7.61 -19.79 -1.06
CA GLY A 107 6.24 -19.65 -0.57
C GLY A 107 5.68 -18.22 -0.59
N TYR A 108 6.41 -17.24 -1.16
CA TYR A 108 5.86 -15.91 -1.42
C TYR A 108 4.83 -15.98 -2.56
N ASP A 109 3.58 -15.63 -2.25
CA ASP A 109 2.42 -15.79 -3.13
C ASP A 109 1.79 -14.45 -3.56
N MET A 110 2.59 -13.38 -3.57
CA MET A 110 2.16 -12.03 -3.94
C MET A 110 2.93 -11.44 -5.13
N GLY A 111 3.44 -12.30 -5.99
CA GLY A 111 3.91 -11.92 -7.31
C GLY A 111 2.79 -11.32 -8.16
N ALA A 112 3.14 -10.37 -9.01
CA ALA A 112 2.24 -9.77 -10.00
C ALA A 112 2.52 -10.25 -11.44
N PHE A 113 3.49 -11.16 -11.62
CA PHE A 113 3.88 -11.74 -12.90
C PHE A 113 3.51 -13.22 -12.97
N ASP A 114 3.26 -13.71 -14.19
CA ASP A 114 3.02 -15.13 -14.44
C ASP A 114 4.35 -15.91 -14.52
N LYS A 115 4.25 -17.25 -14.52
CA LYS A 115 5.40 -18.17 -14.61
C LYS A 115 6.26 -18.01 -15.88
N ASN A 116 5.78 -17.27 -16.88
CA ASN A 116 6.52 -16.98 -18.10
C ASN A 116 7.19 -15.59 -18.05
N GLY A 117 7.15 -14.91 -16.90
CA GLY A 117 7.70 -13.57 -16.72
C GLY A 117 6.84 -12.48 -17.35
N LYS A 118 5.54 -12.70 -17.58
CA LYS A 118 4.63 -11.67 -18.11
C LYS A 118 3.86 -10.98 -16.98
N PRO A 119 3.66 -9.65 -17.03
CA PRO A 119 2.81 -8.97 -16.06
C PRO A 119 1.37 -9.47 -16.17
N THR A 120 0.74 -9.71 -15.02
CA THR A 120 -0.68 -10.08 -14.93
C THR A 120 -1.57 -8.82 -14.93
N ALA A 121 -2.89 -9.02 -14.89
CA ALA A 121 -3.87 -7.92 -14.77
C ALA A 121 -3.68 -7.07 -13.50
N ILE A 122 -2.97 -7.57 -12.48
CA ILE A 122 -2.61 -6.81 -11.27
C ILE A 122 -1.85 -5.53 -11.67
N MET A 123 -0.88 -5.64 -12.59
CA MET A 123 -0.03 -4.51 -12.98
C MET A 123 -0.78 -3.42 -13.76
N ASN A 124 -2.00 -3.70 -14.26
CA ASN A 124 -2.83 -2.68 -14.90
C ASN A 124 -3.21 -1.54 -13.94
N ALA A 125 -3.20 -1.79 -12.62
CA ALA A 125 -3.49 -0.77 -11.61
C ALA A 125 -2.52 0.43 -11.66
N PHE A 126 -1.30 0.23 -12.18
CA PHE A 126 -0.29 1.29 -12.33
C PHE A 126 -0.38 2.03 -13.67
N GLN A 127 -1.24 1.60 -14.61
CA GLN A 127 -1.45 2.32 -15.86
C GLN A 127 -2.14 3.67 -15.59
N SER A 128 -1.70 4.72 -16.29
CA SER A 128 -2.31 6.03 -16.18
C SER A 128 -3.61 6.10 -16.98
N SER A 129 -4.74 6.30 -16.33
CA SER A 129 -5.97 6.75 -16.98
C SER A 129 -5.97 8.29 -17.07
N THR A 130 -5.11 8.84 -17.93
CA THR A 130 -5.09 10.27 -18.31
C THR A 130 -4.62 11.26 -17.22
N LYS A 131 -3.91 12.30 -17.68
CA LYS A 131 -3.01 13.22 -16.95
C LYS A 131 -3.74 14.05 -15.87
N ARG A 132 -3.11 14.21 -14.69
CA ARG A 132 -3.35 15.39 -13.84
C ARG A 132 -3.13 16.63 -14.70
N LYS A 133 -4.14 17.50 -14.81
CA LYS A 133 -4.01 18.85 -15.37
C LYS A 133 -3.17 19.71 -14.43
#